data_AF-A0A9J8CBU9-F1
#
_entry.id   AF-A0A9J8CBU9-F1
#
_cell.length_a   1.000
_cell.length_b   1.000
_cell.length_c   1.000
_cell.angle_alpha   90.00
_cell.angle_beta   90.00
_cell.angle_gamma   90.00
#
_symmetry.space_group_name_H-M   'P 1'
#
loop_
_entity.id
_entity.type
_entity.pdbx_description
1 polymer ?
#
loop_
_entity_poly.entity_id
_entity_poly.type
_entity_poly.pdbx_seq_one_letter_code
_entity_poly.pdbx_strand_id
1 'polypeptide(L)'
;MEHTDFRLLYHVSNLVGKLDSSDSEVLLSVFNFLYCFLSVCPPHTTDRAVSLLLGNVRLMELLEEVLSASSSSSSSLLCSSLLLLSSLTLLQHKHSAQVHRSVSVDLHQIIRRLAFSKRHTDTLLIKCSVRFVQVCLDVDTSALLCVCDAALQRPLTSIDGALHPIGHSGATSLMTALSALMLMTQDLMVSAALNCLGSLMGFLRRRSPETAQHMVCQPWMRFLLFSLLSCDQRLRPAALQLLTQLVCFSGGVSHWRTEVESVCEEIEKQGATNLTDDGTHTLRLMLTQCCALSPPDDLRMRMEAIQESLRHLPPSESSSRHMLRVGRVSVCLSDFTISTQDL
;
A
#
# COMPACT_ATOMS: atom_id res chain seq x y z
N MET A 1 29.26 2.70 8.09
CA MET A 1 28.39 3.50 7.20
C MET A 1 27.81 4.73 7.92
N GLU A 2 28.55 5.44 8.80
CA GLU A 2 27.90 6.45 9.66
C GLU A 2 28.30 7.90 9.40
N HIS A 3 29.57 8.19 9.13
CA HIS A 3 29.98 9.60 8.94
C HIS A 3 29.91 10.07 7.48
N THR A 4 30.36 9.26 6.52
CA THR A 4 30.41 9.65 5.11
C THR A 4 29.01 9.75 4.50
N ASP A 5 28.13 8.80 4.83
CA ASP A 5 26.78 8.72 4.29
C ASP A 5 25.91 9.88 4.77
N PHE A 6 26.02 10.28 6.04
CA PHE A 6 25.34 11.46 6.57
C PHE A 6 25.90 12.78 6.04
N ARG A 7 27.21 12.87 5.78
CA ARG A 7 27.79 14.05 5.10
C ARG A 7 27.22 14.18 3.69
N LEU A 8 27.12 13.07 2.96
CA LEU A 8 26.52 13.06 1.63
C LEU A 8 25.05 13.46 1.68
N LEU A 9 24.27 12.91 2.62
CA LEU A 9 22.89 13.32 2.85
C LEU A 9 22.77 14.82 3.11
N TYR A 10 23.62 15.38 3.96
CA TYR A 10 23.64 16.82 4.25
C TYR A 10 23.95 17.65 3.00
N HIS A 11 24.95 17.26 2.21
CA HIS A 11 25.27 17.96 0.97
C HIS A 11 24.16 17.88 -0.08
N VAL A 12 23.51 16.72 -0.23
CA VAL A 12 22.37 16.55 -1.13
C VAL A 12 21.17 17.37 -0.64
N SER A 13 20.89 17.37 0.67
CA SER A 13 19.83 18.21 1.25
C SER A 13 20.12 19.70 1.04
N ASN A 14 21.36 20.14 1.20
CA ASN A 14 21.74 21.54 0.91
C ASN A 14 21.66 21.87 -0.58
N LEU A 15 21.91 20.91 -1.48
CA LEU A 15 21.76 21.10 -2.92
C LEU A 15 20.31 21.42 -3.27
N VAL A 16 19.34 20.76 -2.63
CA VAL A 16 17.90 21.03 -2.81
C VAL A 16 17.57 22.51 -2.62
N GLY A 17 18.22 23.18 -1.67
CA GLY A 17 18.01 24.62 -1.42
C GLY A 17 18.43 25.54 -2.58
N LYS A 18 19.12 25.03 -3.60
CA LYS A 18 19.58 25.77 -4.78
C LYS A 18 18.89 25.37 -6.08
N LEU A 19 17.96 24.41 -6.02
CA LEU A 19 17.26 23.90 -7.19
C LEU A 19 15.89 24.57 -7.34
N ASP A 20 15.44 24.66 -8.58
CA ASP A 20 14.07 25.05 -8.93
C ASP A 20 13.31 23.88 -9.54
N SER A 21 11.97 23.94 -9.57
CA SER A 21 11.12 22.89 -10.14
C SER A 21 11.37 22.63 -11.64
N SER A 22 12.02 23.57 -12.34
CA SER A 22 12.49 23.38 -13.72
C SER A 22 13.68 22.41 -13.85
N ASP A 23 14.46 22.19 -12.78
CA ASP A 23 15.68 21.36 -12.79
C ASP A 23 15.37 19.86 -12.70
N SER A 24 14.41 19.40 -13.51
CA SER A 24 13.76 18.09 -13.42
C SER A 24 14.74 16.90 -13.41
N GLU A 25 15.86 16.96 -14.14
CA GLU A 25 16.84 15.88 -14.17
C GLU A 25 17.67 15.76 -12.89
N VAL A 26 18.04 16.91 -12.32
CA VAL A 26 18.80 16.97 -11.06
C VAL A 26 17.86 16.61 -9.91
N LEU A 27 16.64 17.14 -9.91
CA LEU A 27 15.61 16.80 -8.93
C LEU A 27 15.30 15.30 -8.92
N LEU A 28 15.16 14.67 -10.09
CA LEU A 28 14.95 13.23 -10.17
C LEU A 28 16.09 12.45 -9.50
N SER A 29 17.33 12.87 -9.73
CA SER A 29 18.51 12.22 -9.14
C SER A 29 18.55 12.41 -7.62
N VAL A 30 18.25 13.63 -7.16
CA VAL A 30 18.19 13.98 -5.74
C VAL A 30 17.08 13.21 -5.03
N PHE A 31 15.85 13.20 -5.57
CA PHE A 31 14.72 12.50 -4.96
C PHE A 31 14.94 10.99 -4.91
N ASN A 32 15.48 10.39 -5.97
CA ASN A 32 15.89 8.99 -5.95
C ASN A 32 16.94 8.72 -4.88
N PHE A 33 17.98 9.56 -4.78
CA PHE A 33 19.01 9.40 -3.75
C PHE A 33 18.42 9.45 -2.34
N LEU A 34 17.58 10.45 -2.05
CA LEU A 34 16.95 10.61 -0.75
C LEU A 34 16.03 9.43 -0.41
N TYR A 35 15.23 8.97 -1.36
CA TYR A 35 14.37 7.80 -1.18
C TYR A 35 15.19 6.52 -0.93
N CYS A 36 16.23 6.28 -1.72
CA CYS A 36 17.15 5.15 -1.52
C CYS A 36 17.81 5.20 -0.15
N PHE A 37 18.29 6.39 0.24
CA PHE A 37 18.94 6.60 1.52
C PHE A 37 17.99 6.20 2.65
N LEU A 38 16.76 6.71 2.65
CA LEU A 38 15.76 6.39 3.68
C LEU A 38 15.38 4.90 3.70
N SER A 39 15.34 4.24 2.54
CA SER A 39 14.99 2.81 2.44
C SER A 39 16.06 1.89 3.03
N VAL A 40 17.33 2.24 2.83
CA VAL A 40 18.50 1.42 3.23
C VAL A 40 19.08 1.86 4.57
N CYS A 41 18.74 3.07 5.06
CA CYS A 41 19.27 3.62 6.29
C CYS A 41 19.01 2.69 7.50
N PRO A 42 20.04 2.40 8.32
CA PRO A 42 19.87 1.62 9.54
C PRO A 42 18.89 2.27 10.53
N PRO A 43 18.08 1.47 11.24
CA PRO A 43 16.98 1.98 12.08
C PRO A 43 17.43 2.88 13.24
N HIS A 44 18.66 2.74 13.72
CA HIS A 44 19.22 3.60 14.77
C HIS A 44 19.63 4.99 14.27
N THR A 45 19.69 5.19 12.94
CA THR A 45 20.05 6.46 12.31
C THR A 45 18.93 7.12 11.51
N THR A 46 17.84 6.39 11.22
CA THR A 46 16.73 6.91 10.40
C THR A 46 16.09 8.16 10.98
N ASP A 47 15.92 8.25 12.30
CA ASP A 47 15.31 9.40 12.96
C ASP A 47 16.07 10.71 12.68
N ARG A 48 17.40 10.67 12.79
CA ARG A 48 18.27 11.82 12.49
C ARG A 48 18.19 12.24 11.03
N ALA A 49 18.18 11.26 10.11
CA ALA A 49 18.08 11.53 8.68
C ALA A 49 16.73 12.17 8.33
N VAL A 50 15.65 11.63 8.88
CA VAL A 50 14.28 12.12 8.67
C VAL A 50 14.13 13.53 9.23
N SER A 51 14.59 13.77 10.46
CA SER A 51 14.57 15.11 11.07
C SER A 51 15.31 16.16 10.23
N LEU A 52 16.47 15.81 9.66
CA LEU A 52 17.22 16.70 8.77
C LEU A 52 16.45 17.03 7.49
N LEU A 53 15.78 16.05 6.89
CA LEU A 53 14.99 16.24 5.66
C LEU A 53 13.68 17.00 5.93
N LEU A 54 12.98 16.69 7.02
CA LEU A 54 11.74 17.38 7.42
C LEU A 54 11.98 18.83 7.86
N GLY A 55 13.21 19.17 8.26
CA GLY A 55 13.65 20.55 8.50
C GLY A 55 13.95 21.34 7.22
N ASN A 56 14.08 20.68 6.07
CA ASN A 56 14.38 21.36 4.81
C ASN A 56 13.09 21.85 4.14
N VAL A 57 12.75 23.12 4.36
CA VAL A 57 11.55 23.75 3.82
C VAL A 57 11.52 23.70 2.29
N ARG A 58 12.65 23.94 1.61
CA ARG A 58 12.71 23.91 0.14
C ARG A 58 12.45 22.53 -0.44
N LEU A 59 12.85 21.46 0.25
CA LEU A 59 12.51 20.10 -0.16
C LEU A 59 10.99 19.88 -0.20
N MET A 60 10.27 20.39 0.80
CA MET A 60 8.81 20.28 0.86
C MET A 60 8.14 21.11 -0.23
N GLU A 61 8.63 22.33 -0.47
CA GLU A 61 8.13 23.20 -1.55
C GLU A 61 8.32 22.56 -2.93
N LEU A 62 9.51 22.01 -3.21
CA LEU A 62 9.78 21.35 -4.49
C LEU A 62 8.95 20.08 -4.69
N LEU A 63 8.71 19.30 -3.62
CA LEU A 63 7.79 18.15 -3.68
C LEU A 63 6.37 18.59 -4.01
N GLU A 64 5.88 19.66 -3.37
CA GLU A 64 4.55 20.22 -3.62
C GLU A 64 4.41 20.77 -5.05
N GLU A 65 5.39 21.53 -5.53
CA GLU A 65 5.42 22.10 -6.87
C GLU A 65 5.39 21.01 -7.96
N VAL A 66 6.24 19.98 -7.83
CA VAL A 66 6.32 18.88 -8.78
C VAL A 66 5.02 18.06 -8.82
N LEU A 67 4.42 17.79 -7.65
CA LEU A 67 3.15 17.05 -7.57
C LEU A 67 1.98 17.87 -8.12
N SER A 68 1.97 19.18 -7.88
CA SER A 68 0.97 20.12 -8.43
C SER A 68 1.10 20.24 -9.96
N ALA A 69 2.33 20.27 -10.48
CA ALA A 69 2.66 20.30 -11.90
C ALA A 69 2.62 18.92 -12.57
N SER A 70 1.81 17.99 -12.06
CA SER A 70 1.84 16.59 -12.51
C SER A 70 1.35 16.34 -13.94
N SER A 71 0.72 17.32 -14.59
CA SER A 71 0.39 17.25 -16.03
C SER A 71 1.58 17.59 -16.94
N SER A 72 2.56 18.36 -16.46
CA SER A 72 3.74 18.79 -17.21
C SER A 72 5.03 18.08 -16.79
N SER A 73 5.03 17.47 -15.61
CA SER A 73 6.18 16.75 -15.06
C SER A 73 6.37 15.38 -15.70
N SER A 74 7.63 14.94 -15.84
CA SER A 74 7.94 13.59 -16.31
C SER A 74 7.41 12.52 -15.35
N SER A 75 6.94 11.38 -15.89
CA SER A 75 6.41 10.29 -15.06
C SER A 75 7.44 9.77 -14.05
N SER A 76 8.73 9.72 -14.43
CA SER A 76 9.82 9.31 -13.55
C SER A 76 10.01 10.24 -12.36
N LEU A 77 9.95 11.56 -12.58
CA LEU A 77 10.07 12.54 -11.50
C LEU A 77 8.88 12.44 -10.54
N LEU A 78 7.66 12.27 -11.07
CA LEU A 78 6.47 12.04 -10.24
C LEU A 78 6.57 10.76 -9.42
N CYS A 79 7.06 9.66 -10.01
CA CYS A 79 7.30 8.42 -9.26
C CYS A 79 8.27 8.64 -8.11
N SER A 80 9.43 9.26 -8.36
CA SER A 80 10.42 9.53 -7.31
C SER A 80 9.89 10.45 -6.21
N SER A 81 9.06 11.43 -6.57
CA SER A 81 8.43 12.36 -5.64
C SER A 81 7.41 11.64 -4.75
N LEU A 82 6.55 10.82 -5.33
CA LEU A 82 5.55 10.03 -4.60
C LEU A 82 6.22 9.03 -3.65
N LEU A 83 7.28 8.33 -4.10
CA LEU A 83 8.02 7.37 -3.27
C LEU A 83 8.76 8.06 -2.11
N LEU A 84 9.43 9.17 -2.38
CA LEU A 84 10.11 9.95 -1.35
C LEU A 84 9.11 10.49 -0.32
N LEU A 85 8.00 11.10 -0.79
CA LEU A 85 6.98 11.64 0.09
C LEU A 85 6.29 10.55 0.91
N SER A 86 6.03 9.38 0.32
CA SER A 86 5.53 8.20 1.04
C SER A 86 6.49 7.79 2.17
N SER A 87 7.79 7.70 1.86
CA SER A 87 8.80 7.31 2.84
C SER A 87 8.95 8.33 3.97
N LEU A 88 8.97 9.62 3.63
CA LEU A 88 9.01 10.70 4.61
C LEU A 88 7.77 10.70 5.51
N THR A 89 6.58 10.50 4.94
CA THR A 89 5.32 10.46 5.71
C THR A 89 5.30 9.30 6.69
N LEU A 90 5.64 8.09 6.24
CA LEU A 90 5.68 6.90 7.08
C LEU A 90 6.71 7.03 8.21
N LEU A 91 7.91 7.51 7.89
CA LEU A 91 8.97 7.70 8.87
C LEU A 91 8.69 8.86 9.82
N GLN A 92 8.07 9.93 9.34
CA GLN A 92 7.61 11.05 10.17
C GLN A 92 6.62 10.55 11.21
N HIS A 93 5.63 9.75 10.80
CA HIS A 93 4.66 9.16 11.72
C HIS A 93 5.33 8.21 12.71
N LYS A 94 6.17 7.28 12.22
CA LYS A 94 6.86 6.29 13.04
C LYS A 94 7.77 6.91 14.12
N HIS A 95 8.47 7.99 13.79
CA HIS A 95 9.39 8.66 14.71
C HIS A 95 8.77 9.88 15.40
N SER A 96 7.50 10.22 15.09
CA SER A 96 6.84 11.45 15.57
C SER A 96 7.70 12.71 15.35
N ALA A 97 8.44 12.75 14.24
CA ALA A 97 9.37 13.82 13.93
C ALA A 97 8.64 15.14 13.64
N GLN A 98 9.24 16.26 14.02
CA GLN A 98 8.69 17.59 13.77
C GLN A 98 8.81 17.97 12.29
N VAL A 99 7.77 18.60 11.78
CA VAL A 99 7.69 19.06 10.39
C VAL A 99 7.73 20.59 10.38
N HIS A 100 8.67 21.18 9.63
CA HIS A 100 8.75 22.64 9.51
C HIS A 100 7.73 23.21 8.51
N ARG A 101 7.38 22.43 7.48
CA ARG A 101 6.39 22.81 6.46
C ARG A 101 5.64 21.57 5.98
N SER A 102 4.31 21.66 5.94
CA SER A 102 3.46 20.63 5.32
C SER A 102 3.48 20.74 3.79
N VAL A 103 3.40 19.60 3.11
CA VAL A 103 3.22 19.47 1.67
C VAL A 103 1.73 19.35 1.37
N SER A 104 1.21 20.24 0.52
CA SER A 104 -0.16 20.15 0.04
C SER A 104 -0.30 19.14 -1.11
N VAL A 105 -1.23 18.19 -1.01
CA VAL A 105 -1.49 17.21 -2.08
C VAL A 105 -2.98 17.02 -2.31
N ASP A 106 -3.42 17.10 -3.57
CA ASP A 106 -4.78 16.74 -3.97
C ASP A 106 -4.90 15.21 -4.12
N LEU A 107 -5.29 14.54 -3.02
CA LEU A 107 -5.47 13.10 -2.97
C LEU A 107 -6.61 12.62 -3.88
N HIS A 108 -7.66 13.44 -4.05
CA HIS A 108 -8.80 13.11 -4.92
C HIS A 108 -8.36 13.04 -6.38
N GLN A 109 -7.47 13.93 -6.81
CA GLN A 109 -6.91 13.89 -8.15
C GLN A 109 -6.10 12.61 -8.39
N ILE A 110 -5.32 12.16 -7.41
CA ILE A 110 -4.55 10.90 -7.50
C ILE A 110 -5.51 9.70 -7.61
N ILE A 111 -6.52 9.63 -6.73
CA ILE A 111 -7.53 8.55 -6.76
C ILE A 111 -8.28 8.55 -8.09
N ARG A 112 -8.68 9.72 -8.60
CA ARG A 112 -9.34 9.85 -9.90
C ARG A 112 -8.46 9.34 -11.04
N ARG A 113 -7.16 9.65 -11.03
CA ARG A 113 -6.21 9.12 -12.04
C ARG A 113 -6.08 7.60 -11.97
N LEU A 114 -6.11 7.02 -10.79
CA LEU A 114 -6.11 5.55 -10.63
C LEU A 114 -7.39 4.94 -11.22
N ALA A 115 -8.56 5.48 -10.86
CA ALA A 115 -9.86 4.98 -11.30
C ALA A 115 -10.07 5.11 -12.83
N PHE A 116 -9.58 6.19 -13.44
CA PHE A 116 -9.74 6.47 -14.87
C PHE A 116 -8.43 6.33 -15.66
N SER A 117 -7.50 5.50 -15.17
CA SER A 117 -6.23 5.27 -15.87
C SER A 117 -6.48 4.75 -17.29
N LYS A 118 -5.77 5.31 -18.27
CA LYS A 118 -5.90 4.91 -19.67
C LYS A 118 -4.98 3.71 -19.93
N ARG A 119 -5.25 2.96 -21.01
CA ARG A 119 -4.48 1.76 -21.42
C ARG A 119 -2.96 1.99 -21.58
N HIS A 120 -2.50 3.24 -21.72
CA HIS A 120 -1.09 3.62 -21.88
C HIS A 120 -0.49 4.36 -20.68
N THR A 121 -1.17 4.38 -19.53
CA THR A 121 -0.62 5.01 -18.34
C THR A 121 0.62 4.24 -17.86
N ASP A 122 1.67 4.97 -17.50
CA ASP A 122 2.93 4.41 -16.99
C ASP A 122 2.64 3.51 -15.77
N THR A 123 2.92 2.23 -15.91
CA THR A 123 2.64 1.21 -14.89
C THR A 123 3.40 1.50 -13.59
N LEU A 124 4.60 2.07 -13.66
CA LEU A 124 5.36 2.45 -12.48
C LEU A 124 4.68 3.59 -11.73
N LEU A 125 4.14 4.58 -12.46
CA LEU A 125 3.43 5.70 -11.86
C LEU A 125 2.15 5.24 -11.15
N ILE A 126 1.42 4.28 -11.73
CA ILE A 126 0.26 3.67 -11.06
C ILE A 126 0.71 3.03 -9.75
N LYS A 127 1.76 2.21 -9.76
CA LYS A 127 2.28 1.55 -8.55
C LYS A 127 2.69 2.58 -7.50
N CYS A 128 3.47 3.60 -7.86
CA CYS A 128 3.89 4.65 -6.93
C CYS A 128 2.70 5.45 -6.37
N SER A 129 1.67 5.68 -7.19
CA SER A 129 0.43 6.36 -6.75
C SER A 129 -0.35 5.51 -5.76
N VAL A 130 -0.49 4.21 -6.03
CA VAL A 130 -1.13 3.25 -5.10
C VAL A 130 -0.37 3.20 -3.78
N ARG A 131 0.97 3.16 -3.82
CA ARG A 131 1.81 3.19 -2.61
C ARG A 131 1.65 4.48 -1.81
N PHE A 132 1.59 5.62 -2.49
CA PHE A 132 1.36 6.90 -1.82
C PHE A 132 -0.02 6.94 -1.15
N VAL A 133 -1.08 6.53 -1.86
CA VAL A 133 -2.43 6.45 -1.29
C VAL A 133 -2.47 5.49 -0.10
N GLN A 134 -1.80 4.34 -0.20
CA GLN A 134 -1.67 3.39 0.91
C GLN A 134 -1.10 4.06 2.17
N VAL A 135 0.03 4.76 2.04
CA VAL A 135 0.67 5.44 3.18
C VAL A 135 -0.22 6.53 3.77
N CYS A 136 -0.93 7.30 2.93
CA CYS A 136 -1.90 8.29 3.41
C CYS A 136 -3.00 7.65 4.28
N LEU A 137 -3.48 6.46 3.90
CA LEU A 137 -4.51 5.73 4.62
C LEU A 137 -3.98 5.10 5.92
N ASP A 138 -2.75 4.57 5.89
CA ASP A 138 -2.09 3.97 7.05
C ASP A 138 -1.82 5.00 8.15
N VAL A 139 -1.29 6.17 7.77
CA VAL A 139 -0.95 7.24 8.71
C VAL A 139 -2.20 8.00 9.18
N ASP A 140 -3.26 8.05 8.35
CA ASP A 140 -4.55 8.72 8.58
C ASP A 140 -4.41 10.25 8.76
N THR A 141 -3.72 10.70 9.80
CA THR A 141 -3.38 12.10 10.06
C THR A 141 -1.86 12.28 10.11
N SER A 142 -1.29 13.01 9.15
CA SER A 142 0.14 13.34 9.13
C SER A 142 0.35 14.84 9.35
N ALA A 143 1.38 15.21 10.11
CA ALA A 143 1.85 16.59 10.19
C ALA A 143 2.55 17.05 8.90
N LEU A 144 3.01 16.11 8.07
CA LEU A 144 3.69 16.38 6.82
C LEU A 144 2.73 16.63 5.67
N LEU A 145 1.60 15.92 5.62
CA LEU A 145 0.67 16.00 4.50
C LEU A 145 -0.55 16.84 4.86
N CYS A 146 -0.78 17.88 4.07
CA CYS A 146 -2.05 18.59 4.04
C CYS A 146 -2.82 18.10 2.80
N VAL A 147 -3.88 17.32 2.99
CA VAL A 147 -4.70 16.90 1.85
C VAL A 147 -5.56 18.08 1.43
N CYS A 148 -5.26 18.61 0.25
CA CYS A 148 -6.03 19.70 -0.32
C CYS A 148 -7.34 19.14 -0.85
N ASP A 149 -8.44 19.63 -0.30
CA ASP A 149 -9.76 19.35 -0.82
C ASP A 149 -10.26 20.61 -1.53
N ALA A 150 -10.22 20.60 -2.86
CA ALA A 150 -10.83 21.65 -3.67
C ALA A 150 -12.34 21.79 -3.36
N ALA A 151 -12.96 20.79 -2.72
CA ALA A 151 -14.35 20.82 -2.26
C ALA A 151 -14.56 21.49 -0.89
N LEU A 152 -13.53 21.95 -0.17
CA LEU A 152 -13.66 22.71 1.09
C LEU A 152 -14.38 24.06 0.95
N GLN A 153 -14.77 24.46 -0.26
CA GLN A 153 -15.71 25.55 -0.47
C GLN A 153 -17.18 25.17 -0.15
N ARG A 154 -17.48 23.89 0.13
CA ARG A 154 -18.80 23.43 0.59
C ARG A 154 -18.69 22.66 1.92
N PRO A 155 -19.65 22.82 2.83
CA PRO A 155 -19.72 21.98 4.02
C PRO A 155 -19.87 20.51 3.61
N LEU A 156 -18.96 19.66 4.10
CA LEU A 156 -19.01 18.22 3.84
C LEU A 156 -20.30 17.63 4.43
N THR A 157 -20.87 16.63 3.75
CA THR A 157 -21.99 15.86 4.31
C THR A 157 -21.52 15.09 5.55
N SER A 158 -22.43 14.69 6.45
CA SER A 158 -22.05 13.97 7.69
C SER A 158 -21.24 12.70 7.42
N ILE A 159 -21.52 12.02 6.31
CA ILE A 159 -20.83 10.79 5.89
C ILE A 159 -19.44 11.13 5.32
N ASP A 160 -19.34 12.14 4.45
CA ASP A 160 -18.05 12.54 3.88
C ASP A 160 -17.12 13.17 4.92
N GLY A 161 -17.67 13.87 5.91
CA GLY A 161 -16.91 14.44 7.03
C GLY A 161 -16.28 13.36 7.92
N ALA A 162 -16.98 12.25 8.17
CA ALA A 162 -16.44 11.13 8.95
C ALA A 162 -15.25 10.44 8.24
N LEU A 163 -15.26 10.44 6.90
CA LEU A 163 -14.27 9.79 6.05
C LEU A 163 -13.23 10.77 5.46
N HIS A 164 -13.13 11.99 6.00
CA HIS A 164 -12.07 12.92 5.62
C HIS A 164 -10.69 12.28 5.89
N PRO A 165 -9.73 12.34 4.94
CA PRO A 165 -9.69 13.25 3.78
C PRO A 165 -10.23 12.70 2.45
N ILE A 166 -10.62 11.43 2.34
CA ILE A 166 -11.03 10.83 1.06
C ILE A 166 -12.54 10.92 0.78
N GLY A 167 -13.36 11.05 1.82
CA GLY A 167 -14.82 10.99 1.71
C GLY A 167 -15.34 9.63 1.22
N HIS A 168 -16.67 9.49 1.14
CA HIS A 168 -17.29 8.27 0.65
C HIS A 168 -17.06 8.06 -0.86
N SER A 169 -17.12 9.14 -1.64
CA SER A 169 -16.87 9.09 -3.08
C SER A 169 -15.43 8.70 -3.41
N GLY A 170 -14.45 9.20 -2.65
CA GLY A 170 -13.04 8.82 -2.84
C GLY A 170 -12.81 7.37 -2.44
N ALA A 171 -13.38 6.90 -1.33
CA ALA A 171 -13.29 5.50 -0.90
C ALA A 171 -13.87 4.54 -1.95
N THR A 172 -15.06 4.82 -2.47
CA THR A 172 -15.71 4.00 -3.52
C THR A 172 -14.94 4.03 -4.84
N SER A 173 -14.43 5.20 -5.25
CA SER A 173 -13.59 5.33 -6.45
C SER A 173 -12.29 4.55 -6.30
N LEU A 174 -11.65 4.62 -5.13
CA LEU A 174 -10.42 3.90 -4.84
C LEU A 174 -10.66 2.39 -4.82
N MET A 175 -11.71 1.91 -4.15
CA MET A 175 -12.10 0.49 -4.15
C MET A 175 -12.28 -0.04 -5.58
N THR A 176 -12.97 0.72 -6.43
CA THR A 176 -13.17 0.36 -7.84
C THR A 176 -11.84 0.31 -8.60
N ALA A 177 -10.97 1.30 -8.39
CA ALA A 177 -9.64 1.34 -9.00
C ALA A 177 -8.78 0.15 -8.57
N LEU A 178 -8.70 -0.14 -7.27
CA LEU A 178 -7.93 -1.27 -6.74
C LEU A 178 -8.45 -2.61 -7.26
N SER A 179 -9.78 -2.77 -7.34
CA SER A 179 -10.42 -3.95 -7.94
C SER A 179 -9.98 -4.16 -9.39
N ALA A 180 -9.97 -3.10 -10.20
CA ALA A 180 -9.52 -3.17 -11.58
C ALA A 180 -8.02 -3.50 -11.69
N LEU A 181 -7.19 -2.93 -10.81
CA LEU A 181 -5.75 -3.20 -10.78
C LEU A 181 -5.42 -4.64 -10.36
N MET A 182 -6.22 -5.25 -9.48
CA MET A 182 -6.06 -6.66 -9.09
C MET A 182 -6.38 -7.64 -10.22
N LEU A 183 -7.21 -7.25 -11.20
CA LEU A 183 -7.49 -8.07 -12.39
C LEU A 183 -6.36 -8.02 -13.44
N MET A 184 -5.32 -7.24 -13.20
CA MET A 184 -4.17 -7.15 -14.10
C MET A 184 -3.23 -8.35 -13.90
N THR A 185 -2.56 -8.77 -14.97
CA THR A 185 -1.71 -9.98 -14.99
C THR A 185 -0.35 -9.84 -14.28
N GLN A 186 -0.06 -8.71 -13.65
CA GLN A 186 1.25 -8.43 -13.04
C GLN A 186 1.20 -8.63 -11.52
N ASP A 187 1.92 -9.63 -11.00
CA ASP A 187 1.90 -9.99 -9.56
C ASP A 187 2.22 -8.82 -8.62
N LEU A 188 3.20 -7.97 -8.96
CA LEU A 188 3.55 -6.79 -8.17
C LEU A 188 2.43 -5.73 -8.14
N MET A 189 1.62 -5.64 -9.20
CA MET A 189 0.49 -4.72 -9.23
C MET A 189 -0.65 -5.24 -8.36
N VAL A 190 -0.94 -6.53 -8.44
CA VAL A 190 -1.94 -7.19 -7.58
C VAL A 190 -1.55 -7.04 -6.11
N SER A 191 -0.28 -7.29 -5.77
CA SER A 191 0.26 -7.14 -4.41
C SER A 191 0.12 -5.71 -3.89
N ALA A 192 0.53 -4.71 -4.69
CA ALA A 192 0.38 -3.30 -4.32
C ALA A 192 -1.09 -2.90 -4.12
N ALA A 193 -1.99 -3.39 -4.98
CA ALA A 193 -3.41 -3.11 -4.88
C ALA A 193 -4.05 -3.78 -3.64
N LEU A 194 -3.67 -5.01 -3.32
CA LEU A 194 -4.11 -5.72 -2.11
C LEU A 194 -3.63 -5.06 -0.82
N ASN A 195 -2.37 -4.60 -0.78
CA ASN A 195 -1.84 -3.87 0.36
C ASN A 195 -2.63 -2.56 0.55
N CYS A 196 -2.85 -1.80 -0.53
CA CYS A 196 -3.63 -0.56 -0.49
C CYS A 196 -5.10 -0.80 -0.12
N LEU A 197 -5.69 -1.92 -0.55
CA LEU A 197 -7.03 -2.35 -0.12
C LEU A 197 -7.05 -2.59 1.39
N GLY A 198 -6.07 -3.32 1.93
CA GLY A 198 -5.92 -3.54 3.37
C GLY A 198 -5.86 -2.23 4.15
N SER A 199 -5.05 -1.27 3.68
CA SER A 199 -4.94 0.07 4.27
C SER A 199 -6.25 0.87 4.17
N LEU A 200 -6.95 0.81 3.04
CA LEU A 200 -8.27 1.43 2.87
C LEU A 200 -9.27 0.84 3.86
N MET A 201 -9.31 -0.47 3.97
CA MET A 201 -10.23 -1.15 4.87
C MET A 201 -9.88 -0.88 6.35
N GLY A 202 -8.60 -0.80 6.70
CA GLY A 202 -8.13 -0.40 8.02
C GLY A 202 -8.53 1.04 8.36
N PHE A 203 -8.34 1.97 7.42
CA PHE A 203 -8.80 3.36 7.55
C PHE A 203 -10.31 3.44 7.75
N LEU A 204 -11.10 2.76 6.90
CA LEU A 204 -12.55 2.74 7.01
C LEU A 204 -12.98 2.12 8.34
N ARG A 205 -12.36 1.03 8.80
CA ARG A 205 -12.69 0.42 10.10
C ARG A 205 -12.47 1.38 11.27
N ARG A 206 -11.40 2.19 11.24
CA ARG A 206 -11.11 3.20 12.27
C ARG A 206 -12.12 4.36 12.28
N ARG A 207 -12.62 4.76 11.11
CA ARG A 207 -13.48 5.95 10.95
C ARG A 207 -14.98 5.64 10.88
N SER A 208 -15.36 4.56 10.21
CA SER A 208 -16.73 4.10 9.96
C SER A 208 -16.77 2.58 9.70
N PRO A 209 -16.89 1.75 10.75
CA PRO A 209 -16.89 0.29 10.61
C PRO A 209 -18.04 -0.24 9.75
N GLU A 210 -19.19 0.43 9.77
CA GLU A 210 -20.35 0.07 8.93
C GLU A 210 -20.03 0.24 7.43
N THR A 211 -19.36 1.33 7.06
CA THR A 211 -18.93 1.55 5.66
C THR A 211 -17.90 0.51 5.24
N ALA A 212 -16.96 0.17 6.13
CA ALA A 212 -16.00 -0.90 5.87
C ALA A 212 -16.72 -2.23 5.57
N GLN A 213 -17.63 -2.66 6.45
CA GLN A 213 -18.38 -3.90 6.29
C GLN A 213 -19.22 -3.89 4.99
N HIS A 214 -19.92 -2.79 4.71
CA HIS A 214 -20.72 -2.67 3.50
C HIS A 214 -19.87 -2.81 2.23
N MET A 215 -18.68 -2.19 2.19
CA MET A 215 -17.81 -2.22 1.00
C MET A 215 -17.21 -3.59 0.72
N VAL A 216 -16.85 -4.38 1.74
CA VAL A 216 -16.35 -5.74 1.52
C VAL A 216 -17.46 -6.71 1.16
N CYS A 217 -18.67 -6.55 1.72
CA CYS A 217 -19.81 -7.40 1.43
C CYS A 217 -20.46 -7.15 0.06
N GLN A 218 -19.86 -6.34 -0.81
CA GLN A 218 -20.40 -6.08 -2.15
C GLN A 218 -20.26 -7.33 -3.05
N PRO A 219 -21.27 -7.65 -3.87
CA PRO A 219 -21.22 -8.77 -4.81
C PRO A 219 -20.00 -8.73 -5.74
N TRP A 220 -19.52 -7.53 -6.08
CA TRP A 220 -18.33 -7.34 -6.91
C TRP A 220 -17.06 -7.90 -6.26
N MET A 221 -16.89 -7.84 -4.94
CA MET A 221 -15.75 -8.43 -4.24
C MET A 221 -15.72 -9.95 -4.40
N ARG A 222 -16.90 -10.58 -4.38
CA ARG A 222 -17.04 -12.03 -4.60
C ARG A 222 -16.70 -12.42 -6.03
N PHE A 223 -17.12 -11.62 -7.01
CA PHE A 223 -16.72 -11.80 -8.41
C PHE A 223 -15.20 -11.64 -8.61
N LEU A 224 -14.60 -10.64 -7.97
CA LEU A 224 -13.15 -10.40 -8.03
C LEU A 224 -12.38 -11.59 -7.46
N LEU A 225 -12.77 -12.08 -6.28
CA LEU A 225 -12.16 -13.25 -5.67
C LEU A 225 -12.31 -14.50 -6.53
N PHE A 226 -13.52 -14.75 -7.07
CA PHE A 226 -13.74 -15.84 -8.00
C PHE A 226 -12.84 -15.75 -9.24
N SER A 227 -12.67 -14.55 -9.80
CA SER A 227 -11.80 -14.32 -10.95
C SER A 227 -10.34 -14.65 -10.62
N LEU A 228 -9.84 -14.21 -9.46
CA LEU A 228 -8.48 -14.50 -9.01
C LEU A 228 -8.23 -15.99 -8.73
N LEU A 229 -9.23 -16.69 -8.17
CA LEU A 229 -9.18 -18.14 -7.93
C LEU A 229 -9.29 -18.95 -9.22
N SER A 230 -10.04 -18.48 -10.22
CA SER A 230 -10.29 -19.22 -11.47
C SER A 230 -9.19 -19.05 -12.52
N CYS A 231 -8.30 -18.06 -12.37
CA CYS A 231 -7.26 -17.77 -13.35
C CYS A 231 -6.13 -18.81 -13.40
N ASP A 232 -6.05 -19.75 -12.45
CA ASP A 232 -5.02 -20.79 -12.41
C ASP A 232 -5.55 -22.06 -11.77
N GLN A 233 -4.98 -23.21 -12.11
CA GLN A 233 -5.26 -24.46 -11.39
C GLN A 233 -4.59 -24.50 -10.01
N ARG A 234 -3.91 -23.44 -9.57
CA ARG A 234 -3.23 -23.37 -8.27
C ARG A 234 -3.72 -22.17 -7.46
N LEU A 235 -3.84 -22.36 -6.16
CA LEU A 235 -4.19 -21.28 -5.23
C LEU A 235 -3.09 -20.21 -5.23
N ARG A 236 -3.42 -19.02 -5.75
CA ARG A 236 -2.50 -17.87 -5.76
C ARG A 236 -2.45 -17.21 -4.37
N PRO A 237 -1.27 -16.83 -3.86
CA PRO A 237 -1.12 -16.08 -2.61
C PRO A 237 -2.01 -14.83 -2.56
N ALA A 238 -2.09 -14.09 -3.67
CA ALA A 238 -2.94 -12.91 -3.80
C ALA A 238 -4.44 -13.19 -3.55
N ALA A 239 -4.96 -14.31 -4.03
CA ALA A 239 -6.36 -14.68 -3.83
C ALA A 239 -6.63 -15.07 -2.36
N LEU A 240 -5.69 -15.80 -1.74
CA LEU A 240 -5.76 -16.16 -0.32
C LEU A 240 -5.71 -14.91 0.57
N GLN A 241 -4.83 -13.97 0.26
CA GLN A 241 -4.74 -12.72 1.01
C GLN A 241 -5.99 -11.85 0.84
N LEU A 242 -6.57 -11.77 -0.37
CA LEU A 242 -7.84 -11.08 -0.57
C LEU A 242 -8.95 -11.70 0.28
N LEU A 243 -9.12 -13.02 0.22
CA LEU A 243 -10.12 -13.73 1.02
C LEU A 243 -9.92 -13.48 2.52
N THR A 244 -8.67 -13.54 2.97
CA THR A 244 -8.29 -13.23 4.36
C THR A 244 -8.75 -11.83 4.77
N GLN A 245 -8.42 -10.80 3.97
CA GLN A 245 -8.84 -9.42 4.23
C GLN A 245 -10.37 -9.31 4.27
N LEU A 246 -11.06 -9.86 3.27
CA LEU A 246 -12.52 -9.79 3.17
C LEU A 246 -13.21 -10.41 4.39
N VAL A 247 -12.72 -11.55 4.89
CA VAL A 247 -13.21 -12.22 6.10
C VAL A 247 -12.96 -11.37 7.35
N CYS A 248 -11.74 -10.84 7.51
CA CYS A 248 -11.38 -10.01 8.66
C CYS A 248 -12.22 -8.72 8.71
N PHE A 249 -12.48 -8.09 7.57
CA PHE A 249 -13.24 -6.84 7.49
C PHE A 249 -14.77 -7.04 7.46
N SER A 250 -15.28 -8.23 7.13
CA SER A 250 -16.72 -8.51 7.21
C SER A 250 -17.23 -8.77 8.63
N GLY A 251 -16.31 -8.91 9.60
CA GLY A 251 -16.64 -9.19 11.01
C GLY A 251 -16.91 -10.67 11.31
N GLY A 252 -16.54 -11.58 10.39
CA GLY A 252 -16.68 -13.01 10.61
C GLY A 252 -16.72 -13.84 9.33
N VAL A 253 -16.47 -15.14 9.49
CA VAL A 253 -16.34 -16.12 8.39
C VAL A 253 -17.68 -16.40 7.68
N SER A 254 -18.82 -16.16 8.34
CA SER A 254 -20.15 -16.51 7.83
C SER A 254 -20.48 -15.92 6.44
N HIS A 255 -20.04 -14.69 6.14
CA HIS A 255 -20.33 -14.04 4.85
C HIS A 255 -19.53 -14.65 3.68
N TRP A 256 -18.37 -15.23 3.99
CA TRP A 256 -17.41 -15.77 3.00
C TRP A 256 -17.22 -17.29 3.17
N ARG A 257 -18.14 -17.95 3.87
CA ARG A 257 -18.02 -19.37 4.24
C ARG A 257 -17.77 -20.26 3.02
N THR A 258 -18.57 -20.08 1.97
CA THR A 258 -18.48 -20.84 0.73
C THR A 258 -17.12 -20.72 0.04
N GLU A 259 -16.50 -19.54 0.09
CA GLU A 259 -15.17 -19.31 -0.48
C GLU A 259 -14.09 -19.99 0.36
N VAL A 260 -14.19 -19.90 1.69
CA VAL A 260 -13.26 -20.58 2.60
C VAL A 260 -13.37 -22.10 2.48
N GLU A 261 -14.58 -22.64 2.39
CA GLU A 261 -14.84 -24.06 2.15
C GLU A 261 -14.25 -24.52 0.81
N SER A 262 -14.45 -23.74 -0.25
CA SER A 262 -13.89 -24.02 -1.58
C SER A 262 -12.36 -24.06 -1.56
N VAL A 263 -11.70 -23.14 -0.86
CA VAL A 263 -10.24 -23.16 -0.70
C VAL A 263 -9.79 -24.40 0.09
N CYS A 264 -10.49 -24.77 1.17
CA CYS A 264 -10.15 -25.98 1.93
C CYS A 264 -10.31 -27.25 1.08
N GLU A 265 -11.38 -27.35 0.28
CA GLU A 265 -11.58 -28.45 -0.67
C GLU A 265 -10.46 -28.54 -1.70
N GLU A 266 -10.01 -27.41 -2.23
CA GLU A 266 -8.95 -27.40 -3.23
C GLU A 266 -7.61 -27.85 -2.64
N ILE A 267 -7.29 -27.44 -1.40
CA ILE A 267 -6.07 -27.88 -0.70
C ILE A 267 -6.10 -29.38 -0.42
N GLU A 268 -7.25 -29.92 -0.01
CA GLU A 268 -7.40 -31.35 0.24
C GLU A 268 -7.26 -32.17 -1.04
N LYS A 269 -7.77 -31.66 -2.18
CA LYS A 269 -7.61 -32.31 -3.49
C LYS A 269 -6.17 -32.25 -4.00
N GLN A 270 -5.51 -31.10 -3.86
CA GLN A 270 -4.17 -30.87 -4.40
C GLN A 270 -3.06 -31.41 -3.50
N GLY A 271 -3.31 -31.53 -2.20
CA GLY A 271 -2.31 -31.87 -1.19
C GLY A 271 -1.37 -30.70 -0.86
N ALA A 272 -1.01 -30.57 0.42
CA ALA A 272 -0.18 -29.47 0.95
C ALA A 272 1.22 -29.37 0.32
N THR A 273 1.73 -30.43 -0.33
CA THR A 273 3.07 -30.48 -0.91
C THR A 273 3.19 -29.80 -2.29
N ASN A 274 2.07 -29.46 -2.93
CA ASN A 274 2.05 -28.86 -4.27
C ASN A 274 1.98 -27.33 -4.26
N LEU A 275 1.95 -26.72 -3.07
CA LEU A 275 1.93 -25.27 -2.89
C LEU A 275 3.35 -24.69 -2.99
N THR A 276 3.45 -23.46 -3.48
CA THR A 276 4.70 -22.69 -3.38
C THR A 276 4.96 -22.30 -1.92
N ASP A 277 6.21 -21.98 -1.57
CA ASP A 277 6.56 -21.56 -0.21
C ASP A 277 5.75 -20.33 0.24
N ASP A 278 5.55 -19.36 -0.67
CA ASP A 278 4.74 -18.16 -0.45
C ASP A 278 3.24 -18.48 -0.29
N GLY A 279 2.72 -19.42 -1.09
CA GLY A 279 1.34 -19.90 -0.97
C GLY A 279 1.09 -20.63 0.35
N THR A 280 2.06 -21.44 0.78
CA THR A 280 2.02 -22.15 2.07
C THR A 280 1.98 -21.16 3.24
N HIS A 281 2.86 -20.15 3.22
CA HIS A 281 2.88 -19.12 4.26
C HIS A 281 1.57 -18.33 4.30
N THR A 282 1.09 -17.86 3.14
CA THR A 282 -0.15 -17.08 3.04
C THR A 282 -1.37 -17.89 3.46
N LEU A 283 -1.40 -19.18 3.13
CA LEU A 283 -2.45 -20.09 3.57
C LEU A 283 -2.45 -20.27 5.10
N ARG A 284 -1.29 -20.46 5.73
CA ARG A 284 -1.20 -20.54 7.20
C ARG A 284 -1.74 -19.26 7.84
N LEU A 285 -1.41 -18.09 7.29
CA LEU A 285 -1.92 -16.82 7.79
C LEU A 285 -3.44 -16.76 7.68
N MET A 286 -4.01 -17.09 6.50
CA MET A 286 -5.45 -17.13 6.29
C MET A 286 -6.15 -18.04 7.29
N LEU A 287 -5.67 -19.28 7.45
CA LEU A 287 -6.27 -20.25 8.38
C LEU A 287 -6.23 -19.74 9.82
N THR A 288 -5.10 -19.17 10.23
CA THR A 288 -4.94 -18.62 11.58
C THR A 288 -5.91 -17.47 11.85
N GLN A 289 -6.03 -16.53 10.90
CA GLN A 289 -6.93 -15.38 11.06
C GLN A 289 -8.41 -15.80 11.03
N CYS A 290 -8.79 -16.70 10.12
CA CYS A 290 -10.14 -17.22 10.05
C CYS A 290 -10.52 -18.02 11.32
N CYS A 291 -9.60 -18.83 11.88
CA CYS A 291 -9.82 -19.54 13.14
C CYS A 291 -10.00 -18.60 14.34
N ALA A 292 -9.26 -17.48 14.37
CA ALA A 292 -9.42 -16.47 15.42
C ALA A 292 -10.82 -15.81 15.42
N LEU A 293 -11.50 -15.82 14.27
CA LEU A 293 -12.84 -15.26 14.09
C LEU A 293 -13.98 -16.26 14.43
N SER A 294 -13.66 -17.35 15.14
CA SER A 294 -14.61 -18.35 15.63
C SER A 294 -15.53 -18.92 14.53
N PRO A 295 -14.99 -19.63 13.53
CA PRO A 295 -15.79 -20.27 12.49
C PRO A 295 -16.66 -21.40 13.08
N PRO A 296 -17.68 -21.84 12.33
CA PRO A 296 -18.45 -23.05 12.66
C PRO A 296 -17.54 -24.26 12.93
N ASP A 297 -17.94 -25.13 13.86
CA ASP A 297 -17.07 -26.22 14.37
C ASP A 297 -16.59 -27.19 13.27
N ASP A 298 -17.42 -27.49 12.29
CA ASP A 298 -17.09 -28.32 11.13
C ASP A 298 -15.96 -27.70 10.29
N LEU A 299 -16.09 -26.41 9.97
CA LEU A 299 -15.08 -25.68 9.23
C LEU A 299 -13.80 -25.48 10.05
N ARG A 300 -13.94 -25.22 11.35
CA ARG A 300 -12.83 -25.06 12.29
C ARG A 300 -11.96 -26.31 12.37
N MET A 301 -12.57 -27.47 12.57
CA MET A 301 -11.84 -28.75 12.62
C MET A 301 -11.08 -29.03 11.33
N ARG A 302 -11.71 -28.74 10.18
CA ARG A 302 -11.09 -28.90 8.85
C ARG A 302 -9.88 -28.00 8.68
N MET A 303 -10.00 -26.72 9.04
CA MET A 303 -8.92 -25.75 8.96
C MET A 303 -7.75 -26.11 9.89
N GLU A 304 -8.02 -26.57 11.12
CA GLU A 304 -7.01 -27.03 12.07
C GLU A 304 -6.25 -28.26 11.54
N ALA A 305 -6.95 -29.21 10.91
CA ALA A 305 -6.33 -30.37 10.28
C ALA A 305 -5.39 -29.99 9.12
N ILE A 306 -5.81 -29.04 8.27
CA ILE A 306 -4.97 -28.50 7.20
C ILE A 306 -3.76 -27.78 7.83
N GLN A 307 -3.97 -26.96 8.86
CA GLN A 307 -2.90 -26.23 9.53
C GLN A 307 -1.83 -27.17 10.11
N GLU A 308 -2.24 -28.29 10.72
CA GLU A 308 -1.31 -29.31 11.23
C GLU A 308 -0.48 -29.92 10.10
N SER A 309 -1.10 -30.25 8.97
CA SER A 309 -0.39 -30.78 7.79
C SER A 309 0.68 -29.82 7.25
N LEU A 310 0.45 -28.51 7.39
CA LEU A 310 1.36 -27.46 6.94
C LEU A 310 2.50 -27.18 7.91
N ARG A 311 2.41 -27.58 9.19
CA ARG A 311 3.45 -27.31 10.21
C ARG A 311 4.79 -27.98 9.92
N HIS A 312 4.78 -29.05 9.12
CA HIS A 312 5.99 -29.78 8.76
C HIS A 312 6.84 -29.11 7.67
N LEU A 313 6.35 -28.05 7.01
CA LEU A 313 7.09 -27.33 5.98
C LEU A 313 7.89 -26.15 6.59
N PRO A 314 9.13 -25.90 6.15
CA PRO A 314 9.96 -24.82 6.68
C PRO A 314 9.27 -23.43 6.51
N PRO A 315 9.50 -22.48 7.42
CA PRO A 315 9.03 -21.11 7.24
C PRO A 315 9.76 -20.45 6.08
N SER A 316 9.00 -19.73 5.23
CA SER A 316 9.56 -18.90 4.17
C SER A 316 10.23 -17.67 4.79
N GLU A 317 11.53 -17.48 4.55
CA GLU A 317 12.22 -16.23 4.85
C GLU A 317 11.90 -15.22 3.74
N SER A 318 11.07 -14.21 4.03
CA SER A 318 10.89 -13.10 3.10
C SER A 318 10.84 -11.75 3.80
N SER A 319 11.94 -11.00 3.68
CA SER A 319 11.95 -9.55 3.48
C SER A 319 13.39 -9.05 3.47
N SER A 320 14.08 -9.21 2.34
CA SER A 320 15.28 -8.45 2.05
C SER A 320 14.87 -7.15 1.36
N ARG A 321 15.31 -6.00 1.91
CA ARG A 321 15.13 -4.68 1.28
C ARG A 321 16.01 -4.59 0.04
N HIS A 322 15.50 -5.08 -1.08
CA HIS A 322 16.18 -5.00 -2.37
C HIS A 322 15.76 -3.74 -3.12
N MET A 323 16.74 -2.89 -3.40
CA MET A 323 16.58 -1.74 -4.28
C MET A 323 16.74 -2.19 -5.74
N LEU A 324 15.76 -1.88 -6.57
CA LEU A 324 15.78 -2.08 -8.02
C LEU A 324 15.72 -0.75 -8.74
N ARG A 325 16.31 -0.69 -9.94
CA ARG A 325 16.21 0.47 -10.83
C ARG A 325 15.27 0.15 -11.98
N VAL A 326 14.13 0.83 -12.04
CA VAL A 326 13.15 0.72 -13.13
C VAL A 326 13.26 1.99 -13.98
N GLY A 327 13.94 1.88 -15.13
CA GLY A 327 14.28 3.03 -15.96
C GLY A 327 15.17 4.03 -15.22
N ARG A 328 14.65 5.25 -14.99
CA ARG A 328 15.36 6.32 -14.27
C ARG A 328 14.99 6.41 -12.78
N VAL A 329 14.13 5.52 -12.27
CA VAL A 329 13.62 5.57 -10.88
C VAL A 329 14.17 4.41 -10.07
N SER A 330 14.52 4.66 -8.81
CA SER A 330 14.91 3.62 -7.85
C SER A 330 13.72 3.22 -6.99
N VAL A 331 13.53 1.93 -6.76
CA VAL A 331 12.35 1.35 -6.12
C VAL A 331 12.78 0.30 -5.10
N CYS A 332 12.28 0.37 -3.86
CA CYS A 332 12.42 -0.70 -2.88
C CYS A 332 11.31 -1.74 -3.11
N LEU A 333 11.68 -3.01 -3.30
CA LEU A 333 10.69 -4.08 -3.51
C LEU A 333 9.75 -4.25 -2.31
N SER A 334 10.22 -3.98 -1.09
CA SER A 334 9.39 -4.11 0.12
C SER A 334 8.18 -3.16 0.14
N ASP A 335 8.21 -2.08 -0.65
CA ASP A 335 7.06 -1.17 -0.78
C ASP A 335 5.92 -1.76 -1.63
N PHE A 336 6.19 -2.84 -2.38
CA PHE A 336 5.26 -3.41 -3.36
C PHE A 336 4.97 -4.89 -3.15
N THR A 337 5.75 -5.56 -2.30
CA THR A 337 5.47 -6.93 -1.87
C THR A 337 4.38 -6.94 -0.82
N ILE A 338 3.64 -8.05 -0.75
CA ILE A 338 2.60 -8.30 0.24
C ILE A 338 3.15 -8.04 1.65
N SER A 339 2.58 -7.07 2.36
CA SER A 339 2.95 -6.79 3.75
C SER A 339 2.23 -7.79 4.65
N THR A 340 2.99 -8.68 5.29
CA THR A 340 2.48 -9.68 6.24
C THR A 340 2.28 -9.13 7.66
N GLN A 341 2.42 -7.81 7.85
CA GLN A 341 2.27 -7.17 9.16
C GLN A 341 0.80 -6.81 9.42
N ASP A 342 0.26 -7.42 10.48
CA ASP A 342 -0.95 -7.13 11.24
C ASP A 342 -2.20 -6.70 10.43
N LEU A 343 -2.93 -7.72 9.95
CA LEU A 343 -4.35 -7.63 9.59
C LEU A 343 -5.25 -7.95 10.79
#